data_AF-A0A374EU57-F1
#
_entry.id   AF-A0A374EU57-F1
#
_cell.length_a   1.000
_cell.length_b   1.000
_cell.length_c   1.000
_cell.angle_alpha   90.00
_cell.angle_beta   90.00
_cell.angle_gamma   90.00
#
_symmetry.space_group_name_H-M   'P 1'
#
loop_
_entity.id
_entity.type
_entity.pdbx_description
1 polymer ?
#
loop_
_entity_poly.entity_id
_entity_poly.type
_entity_poly.pdbx_seq_one_letter_code
_entity_poly.pdbx_strand_id
1 'polypeptide(L)'
;MKYKGFYVKITPDTDLHREDKDGNDIRCEGFTIEVFADESEKLEIDVFSVAVDFELLKDSLEEAEQFAMDYIDCEEKEYCRMIDEFNKN
;
A
#
# COMPACT_ATOMS: atom_id res chain seq x y z
N MET A 1 2.19 7.92 -7.30
CA MET A 1 2.75 7.38 -8.56
C MET A 1 1.65 6.66 -9.35
N LYS A 2 1.82 6.45 -10.67
CA LYS A 2 0.88 5.65 -11.47
C LYS A 2 1.56 4.36 -11.91
N TYR A 3 0.93 3.22 -11.66
CA TYR A 3 1.48 1.91 -11.96
C TYR A 3 0.41 1.00 -12.56
N LYS A 4 0.66 0.43 -13.75
CA LYS A 4 -0.26 -0.46 -14.47
C LYS A 4 -1.72 0.02 -14.65
N GLY A 5 -1.93 1.33 -14.58
CA GLY A 5 -3.27 1.93 -14.68
C GLY A 5 -3.83 2.39 -13.33
N PHE A 6 -3.34 1.84 -12.22
CA PHE A 6 -3.68 2.22 -10.85
C PHE A 6 -2.93 3.47 -10.41
N TYR A 7 -3.55 4.24 -9.53
CA TYR A 7 -2.92 5.36 -8.85
C TYR A 7 -2.52 4.92 -7.44
N VAL A 8 -1.22 4.95 -7.14
CA VAL A 8 -0.66 4.52 -5.87
C VAL A 8 -0.14 5.74 -5.14
N LYS A 9 -0.66 6.00 -3.95
CA LYS A 9 -0.25 7.11 -3.10
C LYS A 9 0.55 6.54 -1.93
N ILE A 10 1.80 6.99 -1.83
CA ILE A 10 2.72 6.54 -0.78
C ILE A 10 3.01 7.75 0.09
N THR A 11 2.61 7.66 1.35
CA THR A 11 2.78 8.74 2.33
C THR A 11 3.65 8.21 3.47
N PRO A 12 4.75 8.89 3.84
CA PRO A 12 5.52 8.48 5.00
C PRO A 12 4.67 8.58 6.27
N ASP A 13 4.69 7.54 7.08
CA ASP A 13 3.92 7.40 8.31
C ASP A 13 4.85 6.98 9.45
N THR A 14 4.72 7.64 10.59
CA THR A 14 5.56 7.41 11.79
C THR A 14 4.74 6.94 12.99
N ASP A 15 3.43 6.77 12.81
CA ASP A 15 2.50 6.32 13.85
C ASP A 15 1.95 4.92 13.52
N LEU A 16 2.74 4.10 12.84
CA LEU A 16 2.37 2.72 12.53
C LEU A 16 2.56 1.86 13.77
N HIS A 17 1.46 1.31 14.28
CA HIS A 17 1.49 0.43 15.45
C HIS A 17 1.75 -1.02 15.01
N ARG A 18 2.80 -1.63 15.58
CA ARG A 18 3.18 -3.03 15.40
C ARG A 18 3.42 -3.68 16.75
N GLU A 19 3.08 -4.96 16.86
CA GLU A 19 3.36 -5.74 18.05
C GLU A 19 4.78 -6.33 17.94
N ASP A 20 5.62 -6.05 18.94
CA ASP A 20 6.94 -6.68 19.04
C ASP A 20 6.84 -8.16 19.47
N LYS A 21 7.98 -8.86 19.50
CA LYS A 21 8.03 -10.27 19.91
C LYS A 21 7.61 -10.52 21.36
N ASP A 22 7.61 -9.48 22.18
CA ASP A 22 7.26 -9.49 23.59
C ASP A 22 5.79 -9.07 23.81
N GLY A 23 5.05 -8.75 22.75
CA GLY A 23 3.65 -8.33 22.82
C GLY A 23 3.46 -6.83 23.11
N ASN A 24 4.50 -6.01 23.01
CA ASN A 24 4.38 -4.57 23.20
C ASN A 24 3.97 -3.89 21.91
N ASP A 25 3.03 -2.95 22.03
CA ASP A 25 2.69 -2.03 20.97
C ASP A 25 3.82 -1.01 20.81
N ILE A 26 4.52 -1.08 19.68
CA ILE A 26 5.58 -0.15 19.32
C ILE A 26 5.15 0.68 18.12
N ARG A 27 5.60 1.93 18.12
CA ARG A 27 5.44 2.84 16.98
C ARG A 27 6.63 2.66 16.05
N CYS A 28 6.33 2.31 14.82
CA CYS A 28 7.29 2.13 13.76
C CYS A 28 7.17 3.26 12.74
N GLU A 29 8.31 3.63 12.18
CA GLU A 29 8.38 4.48 10.99
C GLU A 29 8.17 3.62 9.75
N GLY A 30 7.60 4.21 8.70
CA GLY A 30 7.22 3.48 7.51
C GLY A 30 6.42 4.32 6.54
N PHE A 31 5.58 3.65 5.76
CA PHE A 31 4.79 4.28 4.71
C PHE A 31 3.40 3.69 4.67
N THR A 32 2.42 4.56 4.48
CA THR A 32 1.05 4.20 4.15
C THR A 32 0.91 4.23 2.63
N ILE A 33 0.50 3.10 2.08
CA ILE A 33 0.31 2.86 0.64
C ILE A 33 -1.20 2.72 0.39
N GLU A 34 -1.74 3.66 -0.38
CA GLU A 34 -3.14 3.67 -0.81
C GLU A 34 -3.17 3.39 -2.31
N VAL A 35 -3.92 2.37 -2.73
CA VAL A 35 -4.09 1.97 -4.12
C VAL A 35 -5.49 2.35 -4.58
N PHE A 36 -5.55 3.22 -5.58
CA PHE A 36 -6.78 3.70 -6.19
C PHE A 36 -6.89 3.20 -7.63
N ALA A 37 -8.13 3.05 -8.10
CA ALA A 37 -8.42 2.69 -9.48
C ALA A 37 -7.91 3.74 -10.48
N ASP A 38 -7.95 5.01 -10.08
CA ASP A 38 -7.54 6.15 -10.89
C ASP A 38 -7.10 7.35 -10.03
N GLU A 39 -6.54 8.37 -10.68
CA GLU A 39 -6.03 9.59 -10.03
C GLU A 39 -7.11 10.48 -9.40
N SER A 40 -8.39 10.20 -9.62
CA SER A 40 -9.49 10.93 -8.99
C SER A 40 -9.66 10.57 -7.52
N GLU A 41 -8.93 9.56 -7.00
CA GLU A 41 -9.03 9.05 -5.62
C GLU A 41 -10.47 8.69 -5.23
N LYS A 42 -11.32 8.36 -6.22
CA LYS A 42 -12.76 8.10 -6.02
C LYS A 42 -13.06 6.66 -5.63
N LEU A 43 -12.30 5.73 -6.21
CA LEU A 43 -12.42 4.30 -5.96
C LEU A 43 -11.09 3.83 -5.36
N GLU A 44 -11.04 3.85 -4.04
CA GLU A 44 -9.99 3.17 -3.28
C GLU A 44 -10.19 1.67 -3.46
N ILE A 45 -9.15 0.99 -3.93
CA ILE A 45 -9.14 -0.45 -4.11
C ILE A 45 -8.55 -1.12 -2.87
N ASP A 46 -7.45 -0.57 -2.37
CA ASP A 46 -6.77 -1.11 -1.21
C ASP A 46 -6.00 -0.03 -0.44
N VAL A 47 -5.79 -0.27 0.85
CA VAL A 47 -4.98 0.60 1.72
C VAL A 47 -4.25 -0.26 2.75
N PHE A 48 -2.94 -0.11 2.78
CA PHE A 48 -2.08 -0.87 3.71
C PHE A 48 -0.87 -0.04 4.12
N SER A 49 -0.35 -0.36 5.30
CA SER A 49 0.84 0.29 5.85
C SER A 49 2.00 -0.69 5.93
N VAL A 50 3.20 -0.22 5.58
CA VAL A 50 4.45 -0.97 5.66
C VAL A 50 5.38 -0.29 6.67
N ALA A 51 5.83 -1.05 7.66
CA ALA A 51 6.78 -0.55 8.66
C ALA A 51 8.21 -0.91 8.29
N VAL A 52 9.13 0.03 8.51
CA VAL A 52 10.58 -0.18 8.44
C VAL A 52 10.99 -1.12 9.57
N ASP A 53 11.93 -2.01 9.28
CA ASP A 53 12.40 -3.12 10.12
C ASP A 53 11.39 -4.29 10.30
N PHE A 54 10.19 -4.20 9.70
CA PHE A 54 9.20 -5.29 9.67
C PHE A 54 8.95 -5.78 8.24
N GLU A 55 8.31 -4.95 7.42
CA GLU A 55 8.01 -5.24 6.02
C GLU A 55 9.04 -4.62 5.08
N LEU A 56 9.61 -3.46 5.44
CA LEU A 56 10.68 -2.80 4.69
C LEU A 56 12.05 -3.02 5.36
N LEU A 57 13.07 -3.29 4.53
CA LEU A 57 14.47 -3.38 4.92
C LEU A 57 15.11 -2.01 5.13
N LYS A 58 14.65 -0.96 4.44
CA LYS A 58 15.12 0.41 4.63
C LYS A 58 13.99 1.42 4.57
N ASP A 59 14.16 2.50 5.31
CA ASP A 59 13.36 3.72 5.20
C ASP A 59 13.73 4.49 3.93
N SER A 60 13.28 3.99 2.79
CA SER A 60 13.44 4.67 1.50
C SER A 60 12.14 4.61 0.72
N LEU A 61 11.77 5.75 0.12
CA LEU A 61 10.61 5.83 -0.77
C LEU A 61 10.73 4.84 -1.92
N GLU A 62 11.92 4.65 -2.49
CA GLU A 62 12.15 3.67 -3.57
C GLU A 62 11.81 2.24 -3.13
N GLU A 63 12.07 1.91 -1.86
CA GLU A 63 11.80 0.58 -1.35
C GLU A 63 10.30 0.37 -1.10
N ALA A 64 9.62 1.39 -0.56
CA ALA A 64 8.16 1.40 -0.45
C ALA A 64 7.50 1.34 -1.84
N GLU A 65 8.04 2.03 -2.84
CA GLU A 65 7.57 1.96 -4.23
C GLU A 65 7.73 0.56 -4.81
N GLN A 66 8.89 -0.09 -4.65
CA GLN A 66 9.10 -1.46 -5.10
C GLN A 66 8.15 -2.44 -4.41
N PHE A 67 7.98 -2.32 -3.08
CA PHE A 67 7.04 -3.15 -2.34
C PHE A 67 5.60 -2.97 -2.84
N ALA A 68 5.18 -1.72 -3.06
CA ALA A 68 3.86 -1.42 -3.61
C ALA A 68 3.67 -2.03 -5.01
N MET A 69 4.68 -1.94 -5.88
CA MET A 69 4.63 -2.57 -7.21
C MET A 69 4.49 -4.09 -7.12
N ASP A 70 5.29 -4.75 -6.27
CA ASP A 70 5.24 -6.20 -6.08
C ASP A 70 3.88 -6.64 -5.50
N TYR A 71 3.33 -5.88 -4.55
CA TYR A 71 2.02 -6.13 -3.97
C TYR A 71 0.91 -6.01 -5.01
N ILE A 72 0.92 -4.93 -5.80
CA ILE A 72 -0.03 -4.73 -6.90
C ILE A 72 0.11 -5.84 -7.94
N ASP A 73 1.31 -6.29 -8.26
CA ASP A 73 1.52 -7.39 -9.22
C ASP A 73 0.90 -8.70 -8.77
N CYS A 74 0.87 -8.95 -7.45
CA CYS A 74 0.16 -10.09 -6.87
C CYS A 74 -1.36 -9.92 -6.92
N GLU A 75 -1.88 -8.76 -6.52
CA GLU A 75 -3.31 -8.50 -6.34
C GLU A 75 -4.01 -7.94 -7.59
N GLU A 76 -3.27 -7.61 -8.66
CA GLU A 76 -3.76 -6.99 -9.91
C GLU A 76 -5.00 -7.69 -10.46
N LYS A 77 -5.02 -9.03 -10.39
CA LYS A 77 -6.12 -9.86 -10.89
C LYS A 77 -7.41 -9.70 -10.09
N GLU A 78 -7.32 -9.48 -8.79
CA GLU A 78 -8.48 -9.20 -7.93
C GLU A 78 -8.92 -7.75 -8.13
N TYR A 79 -7.97 -6.80 -8.17
CA TYR A 79 -8.26 -5.38 -8.39
C TYR A 79 -8.95 -5.10 -9.72
N CYS A 80 -8.48 -5.71 -10.81
CA CYS A 80 -9.14 -5.61 -12.12
C CYS A 80 -10.57 -6.16 -12.07
N ARG A 81 -10.80 -7.24 -11.33
CA ARG A 81 -12.15 -7.81 -11.15
C ARG A 81 -13.07 -6.87 -10.38
N MET A 82 -12.58 -6.25 -9.30
CA MET A 82 -13.37 -5.29 -8.52
C MET A 82 -13.74 -4.06 -9.35
N ILE A 83 -12.80 -3.52 -10.14
CA ILE A 83 -13.08 -2.40 -11.07
C ILE A 83 -14.12 -2.81 -12.12
N ASP A 84 -13.97 -3.98 -12.74
CA ASP A 84 -14.89 -4.48 -13.76
C ASP A 84 -16.31 -4.70 -13.22
N GLU A 85 -16.43 -5.17 -11.97
CA GLU A 85 -17.72 -5.28 -11.29
C GLU A 85 -18.31 -3.91 -10.95
N PHE A 86 -17.50 -2.97 -10.48
CA PHE A 86 -17.94 -1.61 -10.18
C PHE A 86 -18.47 -0.89 -11.43
N ASN A 87 -17.81 -1.05 -12.58
CA ASN A 87 -18.22 -0.44 -13.85
C ASN A 87 -19.43 -1.11 -14.51
N LYS A 88 -19.87 -2.28 -14.04
CA LYS A 88 -21.05 -2.98 -14.55
C LYS A 88 -22.37 -2.51 -13.91
N ASN A 89 -22.33 -1.73 -12.84
CA ASN A 89 -23.49 -1.12 -12.19
C ASN A 89 -23.73 0.31 -12.64
#